data_AF-A0AA40TYV5-F1
#
_entry.id   AF-A0AA40TYV5-F1
#
_cell.length_a   1.000
_cell.length_b   1.000
_cell.length_c   1.000
_cell.angle_alpha   90.00
_cell.angle_beta   90.00
_cell.angle_gamma   90.00
#
_symmetry.space_group_name_H-M   'P 1'
#
loop_
_entity.id
_entity.type
_entity.pdbx_description
1 polymer ?
#
loop_
_entity_poly.entity_id
_entity_poly.type
_entity_poly.pdbx_seq_one_letter_code
_entity_poly.pdbx_strand_id
1 'polypeptide(L)' 'MRLESGRLGVVVEQSEASLLKPRVKVFMSARTGKTFAAQIIDLGSFADPDAIVKIETPTDWGMEEVDTLWAGSPA' A
#
# COMPACT_ATOMS: atom_id res chain seq x y z
N MET A 1 4.16 -3.03 -1.28
CA MET A 1 3.69 -4.23 -0.53
C MET A 1 2.35 -4.69 -1.06
N ARG A 2 2.06 -5.99 -0.95
CA ARG A 2 0.82 -6.63 -1.40
C ARG A 2 -0.04 -7.09 -0.23
N LEU A 3 -1.33 -6.83 -0.38
CA LEU A 3 -2.37 -7.21 0.56
C LEU A 3 -3.06 -8.52 0.14
N GLU A 4 -3.75 -9.17 1.07
CA GLU A 4 -4.50 -10.41 0.85
C GLU A 4 -5.58 -10.22 -0.23
N SER A 5 -6.23 -9.05 -0.24
CA SER A 5 -7.15 -8.65 -1.31
C SER A 5 -6.51 -8.68 -2.72
N GLY A 6 -5.18 -8.64 -2.80
CA GLY A 6 -4.42 -8.48 -4.04
C GLY A 6 -4.26 -7.02 -4.44
N ARG A 7 -4.56 -6.08 -3.53
CA ARG A 7 -4.20 -4.67 -3.68
C ARG A 7 -2.71 -4.48 -3.37
N LEU A 8 -2.07 -3.58 -4.10
CA LEU A 8 -0.75 -3.06 -3.81
C LEU A 8 -0.90 -1.72 -3.15
N GLY A 9 -0.11 -1.55 -2.12
CA GLY A 9 -0.06 -0.32 -1.37
C GLY A 9 1.27 -0.17 -0.67
N VAL A 10 1.29 0.85 0.16
CA VAL A 10 2.44 1.29 0.92
C VAL A 10 1.99 1.77 2.30
N VAL A 11 2.75 1.46 3.34
CA VAL A 11 2.44 1.92 4.69
C VAL A 11 2.66 3.41 4.75
N VAL A 12 1.65 4.14 5.22
CA VAL A 12 1.72 5.59 5.41
C VAL A 12 1.81 5.96 6.87
N GLU A 13 1.15 5.21 7.75
CA GLU A 13 1.11 5.50 9.19
C GLU A 13 1.06 4.20 9.99
N GLN A 14 1.67 4.20 11.17
CA GLN A 14 1.47 3.15 12.15
C GLN A 14 0.11 3.37 12.83
N SER A 15 -0.69 2.31 13.00
CA SER A 15 -1.96 2.44 13.72
C SER A 15 -1.72 2.47 15.22
N GLU A 16 -2.38 3.40 15.92
CA GLU A 16 -2.34 3.49 17.39
C GLU A 16 -2.93 2.24 18.06
N ALA A 17 -3.85 1.56 17.37
CA ALA A 17 -4.53 0.37 17.90
C ALA A 17 -3.69 -0.91 17.81
N SER A 18 -2.73 -0.99 16.86
CA SER A 18 -1.87 -2.17 16.72
C SER A 18 -0.62 -1.88 15.88
N LEU A 19 0.55 -2.19 16.44
CA LEU A 19 1.85 -2.07 15.75
C LEU A 19 1.96 -2.99 14.52
N LEU A 20 1.20 -4.09 14.50
CA LEU A 20 1.13 -5.04 13.38
C LEU A 20 0.07 -4.65 12.35
N LYS A 21 -0.76 -3.67 12.72
CA LYS A 21 -1.98 -3.11 12.11
C LYS A 21 -1.87 -1.83 11.29
N PRO A 22 -0.85 -1.55 10.45
CA PRO A 22 -0.63 -0.19 9.96
C PRO A 22 -1.73 0.31 9.01
N ARG A 23 -1.76 1.63 8.80
CA ARG A 23 -2.55 2.26 7.72
C ARG A 23 -1.77 2.22 6.43
N VAL A 24 -2.41 1.77 5.37
CA VAL A 24 -1.80 1.51 4.07
C VAL A 24 -2.52 2.33 3.00
N LYS A 25 -1.76 3.05 2.18
CA LYS A 25 -2.26 3.69 0.96
C LYS A 25 -2.18 2.70 -0.18
N VAL A 26 -3.32 2.22 -0.66
CA VAL A 26 -3.45 1.31 -1.80
C VAL A 26 -3.68 2.10 -3.08
N PHE A 27 -3.09 1.67 -4.20
CA PHE A 27 -3.13 2.42 -5.47
C PHE A 27 -3.15 1.54 -6.74
N MET A 28 -2.91 0.23 -6.62
CA MET A 28 -2.84 -0.66 -7.77
C MET A 28 -3.34 -2.07 -7.44
N SER A 29 -3.87 -2.79 -8.42
CA SER A 29 -4.22 -4.20 -8.29
C SER A 29 -3.06 -5.07 -8.74
N ALA A 30 -2.52 -5.90 -7.85
CA ALA A 30 -1.53 -6.91 -8.19
C ALA A 30 -2.09 -8.00 -9.12
N ARG A 31 -3.42 -8.15 -9.18
CA ARG A 31 -4.06 -9.17 -10.02
C ARG A 31 -4.10 -8.76 -11.49
N THR A 32 -4.27 -7.47 -11.76
CA THR A 32 -4.50 -6.95 -13.12
C THR A 32 -3.44 -5.95 -13.57
N GLY A 33 -2.54 -5.52 -12.68
CA GLY A 33 -1.56 -4.46 -12.95
C GLY A 33 -2.17 -3.06 -13.15
N LYS A 34 -3.47 -2.89 -12.89
CA LYS A 34 -4.16 -1.61 -13.09
C LYS A 34 -4.06 -0.72 -11.85
N THR A 35 -3.67 0.53 -12.07
CA THR A 35 -3.74 1.57 -11.04
C THR A 35 -5.18 2.05 -10.88
N PHE A 36 -5.50 2.53 -9.68
CA PHE A 36 -6.81 3.10 -9.35
C PHE A 36 -6.63 4.29 -8.40
N ALA A 37 -7.72 5.00 -8.13
CA ALA A 37 -7.71 6.15 -7.22
C ALA A 37 -7.18 5.71 -5.85
N ALA A 38 -6.08 6.33 -5.40
CA ALA A 38 -5.43 5.87 -4.18
C ALA A 38 -6.34 6.05 -2.96
N GLN A 39 -6.41 5.03 -2.12
CA GLN A 39 -7.24 5.01 -0.90
C GLN A 39 -6.38 4.64 0.30
N ILE A 40 -6.66 5.25 1.45
CA ILE A 40 -6.03 4.87 2.71
C ILE A 40 -6.96 3.89 3.41
N ILE A 41 -6.45 2.70 3.69
CA ILE A 41 -7.14 1.69 4.47
C ILE A 41 -6.43 1.50 5.80
N ASP A 42 -7.20 1.25 6.85
CA ASP A 42 -6.66 0.88 8.16
C ASP A 42 -6.81 -0.63 8.34
N LEU A 43 -5.69 -1.35 8.32
CA LEU A 43 -5.69 -2.80 8.49
C LEU A 43 -6.17 -3.21 9.90
N GLY A 44 -6.14 -2.29 10.86
CA GLY A 44 -6.70 -2.47 12.20
C GLY A 44 -8.23 -2.43 12.26
N SER A 45 -8.89 -1.90 11.22
CA SER A 45 -10.35 -1.74 11.19
C SER A 45 -11.06 -3.06 10.87
N PHE A 46 -12.17 -3.31 11.56
CA PHE A 46 -13.05 -4.45 11.27
C PHE A 46 -13.93 -4.25 10.01
N ALA A 47 -14.00 -3.02 9.47
CA ALA A 47 -14.86 -2.70 8.34
C ALA A 47 -14.30 -3.18 6.99
N ASP A 48 -12.97 -3.22 6.84
CA ASP A 48 -12.27 -3.74 5.65
C ASP A 48 -11.13 -4.65 6.12
N PRO A 49 -11.42 -5.92 6.45
CA PRO A 49 -10.40 -6.85 6.91
C PRO A 49 -9.45 -7.17 5.75
N ASP A 50 -8.23 -6.67 5.85
CA ASP A 50 -7.15 -6.97 4.91
C ASP A 50 -5.85 -7.16 5.70
N ALA A 51 -4.88 -7.82 5.09
CA ALA A 51 -3.60 -8.15 5.73
C ALA A 51 -2.44 -8.05 4.74
N ILE A 52 -1.26 -7.69 5.23
CA ILE A 52 -0.04 -7.70 4.42
C ILE A 52 0.41 -9.15 4.27
N VAL A 53 0.31 -9.69 3.06
CA VAL A 53 0.71 -11.07 2.75
C VAL A 53 2.10 -11.17 2.14
N LYS A 54 2.58 -10.08 1.52
CA LYS A 54 3.91 -10.05 0.89
C LYS A 54 4.46 -8.63 0.84
N ILE A 55 5.74 -8.50 1.15
CA ILE A 55 6.49 -7.28 0.87
C ILE A 55 6.92 -7.38 -0.60
N GLU A 56 6.51 -6.39 -1.39
CA GLU A 56 6.86 -6.28 -2.80
C GLU A 56 7.73 -5.06 -2.96
N THR A 57 8.72 -5.16 -3.84
CA THR A 57 9.65 -4.09 -4.21
C THR A 57 9.13 -3.34 -5.44
N PRO A 58 9.58 -2.08 -5.65
CA PRO A 58 9.34 -1.32 -6.87
C PRO A 58 9.62 -2.09 -8.16
N THR A 59 10.73 -2.82 -8.16
CA THR A 59 11.24 -3.58 -9.30
C THR A 59 10.29 -4.71 -9.71
N ASP A 60 9.53 -5.28 -8.77
CA ASP A 60 8.54 -6.33 -9.03
C ASP A 60 7.37 -5.83 -9.91
N TRP A 61 7.20 -4.50 -10.03
CA TRP A 61 6.10 -3.86 -10.76
C TRP A 61 6.58 -2.91 -11.87
N GLY A 62 7.86 -2.96 -12.24
CA GLY A 62 8.43 -2.07 -13.25
C GLY A 62 8.40 -0.59 -12.85
N MET A 63 8.37 -0.30 -11.55
CA MET A 63 8.39 1.07 -11.04
C MET A 63 9.86 1.48 -10.85
N GLU A 64 10.46 2.09 -11.88
CA GLU A 64 11.88 2.47 -11.86
C GLU A 64 12.20 3.69 -10.97
N GLU A 65 11.20 4.52 -10.67
CA GLU A 65 11.38 5.75 -9.87
C GLU A 65 10.35 5.83 -8.75
N VAL A 66 10.48 4.93 -7.79
CA VAL A 66 9.63 4.96 -6.61
C VAL A 66 9.98 6.17 -5.72
N ASP A 67 11.25 6.57 -5.64
CA ASP A 67 11.64 7.80 -4.94
C ASP A 67 10.92 9.07 -5.46
N THR A 68 10.71 9.21 -6.77
CA THR A 68 9.97 10.35 -7.35
C THR A 68 8.47 10.34 -6.98
N LEU A 69 7.90 9.15 -6.75
CA LEU A 69 6.49 9.02 -6.34
C LEU A 69 6.28 9.30 -4.84
N TRP A 70 7.35 9.23 -4.05
CA TRP A 70 7.36 9.43 -2.59
C TRP A 70 7.90 10.78 -2.15
N ALA A 71 8.86 11.34 -2.91
CA ALA A 71 9.34 12.69 -2.76
C ALA A 71 8.22 13.62 -3.24
N GLY A 72 7.25 13.89 -2.37
CA GLY A 72 6.35 15.02 -2.54
C GLY A 72 7.18 16.22 -2.96
N SER A 73 6.76 16.87 -4.07
CA SER A 73 7.49 17.93 -4.76
C SER A 73 8.39 18.73 -3.82
N PRO A 74 9.72 18.80 -4.05
CA PRO A 74 10.51 19.79 -3.34
C PRO A 74 9.88 21.17 -3.62
N ALA A 75 9.77 21.95 -2.55
CA ALA A 75 9.28 23.33 -2.60
C ALA A 75 10.19 24.23 -3.43
#